data_AF-A0A2P4SCP3-F1
#
_entry.id   AF-A0A2P4SCP3-F1
#
_cell.length_a   1.000
_cell.length_b   1.000
_cell.length_c   1.000
_cell.angle_alpha   90.00
_cell.angle_beta   90.00
_cell.angle_gamma   90.00
#
_symmetry.space_group_name_H-M   'P 1'
#
loop_
_entity.id
_entity.type
_entity.pdbx_description
1 polymer ?
#
loop_
_entity_poly.entity_id
_entity_poly.type
_entity_poly.pdbx_seq_one_letter_code
_entity_poly.pdbx_strand_id
1 'polypeptide(L)'
;MLELKLAMYIDFPSHMRPGILVTCSDDIELYSTGLTETITFDKPGFTALAHPSDVTVGTTHGVFVLDPSGFSGEGGLEYTSCHRFLHKPDVETMRRCGAVCVRRNSSHLNSLADHSDSEVDSEYVYTDSIFYIDHSTAKQLLAFYKQIDTLCCEVDAYGDFLQALGHGTTQDYTKNTSQMTKEESQLAEVRQKLCSLLKGISLNVIVLNNSKFYHIGTTQEYLFHFTSDSKLKFELNLLPEPFSISSDKADTRSASIIQSIVEPGCFVGPGSIIEYSRIGPRVLVGKNCIISGSCINLEVDIPSNCFLSSLSVKLDDQVKYVSMVFSVEDDLKKNVELLSDTNSLRFFGVGLRECLDLWGVQLSNQLFSGDNSRFGLWTARIFPVCCSLSESVRMSLSMLNSVQRMSAFTLTGFKLLSVEEMLAYKDVEDMLKFRNQIHDEICLQRQKDKSGL
;
A
#
# COMPACT_ATOMS: atom_id res chain seq x y z
N MET A 1 -6.71 2.70 8.44
CA MET A 1 -6.77 1.43 7.68
C MET A 1 -7.21 0.25 8.52
N LEU A 2 -6.45 -0.22 9.52
CA LEU A 2 -6.85 -1.40 10.32
C LEU A 2 -8.26 -1.28 10.92
N GLU A 3 -8.57 -0.16 11.58
CA GLU A 3 -9.88 0.08 12.18
C GLU A 3 -11.01 0.09 11.13
N LEU A 4 -10.73 0.64 9.94
CA LEU A 4 -11.67 0.65 8.83
C LEU A 4 -11.93 -0.78 8.33
N LYS A 5 -10.89 -1.59 8.14
CA LYS A 5 -11.01 -3.01 7.78
C LYS A 5 -11.83 -3.80 8.81
N LEU A 6 -11.56 -3.60 10.10
CA LEU A 6 -12.32 -4.23 11.18
C LEU A 6 -13.80 -3.81 11.16
N ALA A 7 -14.09 -2.54 10.89
CA ALA A 7 -15.46 -2.06 10.77
C ALA A 7 -16.17 -2.64 9.53
N MET A 8 -15.47 -2.72 8.39
CA MET A 8 -15.99 -3.26 7.13
C MET A 8 -16.30 -4.75 7.19
N TYR A 9 -15.57 -5.50 8.01
CA TYR A 9 -15.72 -6.96 8.15
C TYR A 9 -16.37 -7.37 9.47
N ILE A 10 -17.04 -6.44 10.15
CA ILE A 10 -17.59 -6.67 11.50
C ILE A 10 -18.56 -7.86 11.56
N ASP A 11 -19.23 -8.17 10.44
CA ASP A 11 -20.20 -9.26 10.32
C ASP A 11 -19.57 -10.62 9.95
N PHE A 12 -18.29 -10.66 9.56
CA PHE A 12 -17.64 -11.92 9.15
C PHE A 12 -17.49 -12.92 10.30
N PRO A 13 -17.04 -12.54 11.52
CA PRO A 13 -16.81 -13.49 12.60
C PRO A 13 -18.05 -14.31 13.01
N SER A 14 -19.26 -13.77 12.88
CA SER A 14 -20.51 -14.49 13.20
C SER A 14 -20.91 -15.53 12.15
N HIS A 15 -20.35 -15.43 10.94
CA HIS A 15 -20.65 -16.29 9.79
C HIS A 15 -19.43 -17.05 9.26
N MET A 16 -18.35 -17.07 10.05
CA MET A 16 -17.08 -17.70 9.72
C MET A 16 -16.85 -18.93 10.60
N ARG A 17 -16.56 -20.08 9.98
CA ARG A 17 -16.06 -21.26 10.70
C ARG A 17 -14.64 -21.00 11.21
N PRO A 18 -14.13 -21.80 12.17
CA PRO A 18 -12.74 -21.67 12.60
C PRO A 18 -11.78 -21.72 11.39
N GLY A 19 -10.85 -20.76 11.32
CA GLY A 19 -9.91 -20.60 10.22
C GLY A 19 -9.09 -19.32 10.36
N ILE A 20 -8.43 -18.92 9.27
CA ILE A 20 -7.58 -17.72 9.19
C ILE A 20 -8.09 -16.84 8.07
N LEU A 21 -8.34 -15.56 8.35
CA LEU A 21 -8.71 -14.56 7.35
C LEU A 21 -7.48 -13.68 7.05
N VAL A 22 -7.15 -13.52 5.77
CA VAL A 22 -6.00 -12.75 5.27
C VAL A 22 -6.53 -11.65 4.37
N THR A 23 -6.23 -10.39 4.71
CA THR A 23 -6.62 -9.19 3.95
C THR A 23 -5.39 -8.30 3.77
N CYS A 24 -5.31 -7.59 2.65
CA CYS A 24 -4.26 -6.61 2.44
C CYS A 24 -4.54 -5.28 3.15
N SER A 25 -3.49 -4.48 3.30
CA SER A 25 -3.52 -3.26 4.11
C SER A 25 -3.73 -1.98 3.30
N ASP A 26 -3.70 -2.12 1.98
CA ASP A 26 -3.58 -1.06 0.97
C ASP A 26 -4.78 -1.02 0.01
N ASP A 27 -5.90 -1.62 0.40
CA ASP A 27 -7.16 -1.55 -0.32
C ASP A 27 -8.37 -1.29 0.59
N ILE A 28 -9.46 -0.85 -0.02
CA ILE A 28 -10.77 -0.65 0.60
C ILE A 28 -11.82 -1.26 -0.32
N GLU A 29 -12.54 -2.27 0.18
CA GLU A 29 -13.58 -3.00 -0.50
C GLU A 29 -14.96 -2.65 0.06
N LEU A 30 -15.64 -1.72 -0.60
CA LEU A 30 -17.02 -1.38 -0.21
C LEU A 30 -17.96 -2.31 -0.95
N TYR A 31 -18.83 -3.00 -0.23
CA TYR A 31 -19.77 -3.93 -0.82
C TYR A 31 -21.15 -3.75 -0.21
N SER A 32 -22.18 -4.06 -1.01
CA SER A 32 -23.56 -4.13 -0.54
C SER A 32 -24.10 -5.53 -0.80
N THR A 33 -24.60 -6.16 0.25
CA THR A 33 -25.37 -7.40 0.15
C THR A 33 -26.87 -7.08 0.25
N GLY A 34 -27.71 -7.93 -0.34
CA GLY A 34 -29.15 -7.87 -0.12
C GLY A 34 -29.52 -8.08 1.35
N LEU A 35 -30.70 -7.60 1.77
CA LEU A 35 -31.18 -7.67 3.16
C LEU A 35 -31.18 -9.09 3.76
N THR A 36 -31.29 -10.11 2.92
CA THR A 36 -31.30 -11.53 3.31
C THR A 36 -30.03 -12.27 2.91
N GLU A 37 -29.07 -11.60 2.27
CA GLU A 37 -27.81 -12.18 1.83
C GLU A 37 -26.78 -12.05 2.94
N THR A 38 -25.93 -13.07 3.09
CA THR A 38 -24.90 -13.11 4.12
C THR A 38 -23.63 -13.72 3.55
N ILE A 39 -22.51 -13.06 3.77
CA ILE A 39 -21.19 -13.58 3.44
C ILE A 39 -20.83 -14.63 4.49
N THR A 40 -20.64 -15.88 4.04
CA THR A 40 -20.40 -17.04 4.90
C THR A 40 -19.11 -17.72 4.49
N PHE A 41 -18.26 -18.00 5.48
CA PHE A 41 -16.99 -18.71 5.28
C PHE A 41 -17.10 -20.10 5.91
N ASP A 42 -17.81 -21.00 5.21
CA ASP A 42 -18.14 -22.35 5.69
C ASP A 42 -17.60 -23.48 4.81
N LYS A 43 -16.99 -23.15 3.66
CA LYS A 43 -16.44 -24.11 2.71
C LYS A 43 -15.04 -24.59 3.12
N PRO A 44 -14.69 -25.85 2.82
CA PRO A 44 -13.32 -26.35 2.99
C PRO A 44 -12.37 -25.70 1.97
N GLY A 45 -11.09 -25.65 2.32
CA GLY A 45 -10.04 -25.06 1.51
C GLY A 45 -9.94 -23.55 1.70
N PHE A 46 -9.81 -22.84 0.58
CA PHE A 46 -9.74 -21.38 0.55
C PHE A 46 -11.07 -20.80 0.08
N THR A 47 -11.45 -19.66 0.62
CA THR A 47 -12.61 -18.88 0.16
C THR A 47 -12.20 -17.43 0.01
N ALA A 48 -12.15 -16.91 -1.21
CA ALA A 48 -11.76 -15.53 -1.51
C ALA A 48 -12.97 -14.65 -1.82
N LEU A 49 -12.87 -13.34 -1.61
CA LEU A 49 -13.80 -12.37 -2.18
C LEU A 49 -13.29 -11.91 -3.54
N ALA A 50 -14.23 -11.73 -4.47
CA ALA A 50 -13.95 -11.27 -5.82
C ALA A 50 -14.74 -10.01 -6.14
N HIS A 51 -14.05 -9.02 -6.70
CA HIS A 51 -14.59 -7.69 -7.00
C HIS A 51 -14.49 -7.40 -8.50
N PRO A 52 -15.53 -6.86 -9.14
CA PRO A 52 -15.42 -6.41 -10.52
C PRO A 52 -14.51 -5.18 -10.58
N SER A 53 -13.44 -5.28 -11.36
CA SER A 53 -12.42 -4.26 -11.53
C SER A 53 -12.09 -4.05 -12.99
N ASP A 54 -11.59 -2.87 -13.33
CA ASP A 54 -11.09 -2.60 -14.68
C ASP A 54 -9.95 -3.56 -15.04
N VAL A 55 -9.86 -3.92 -16.32
CA VAL A 55 -8.82 -4.84 -16.81
C VAL A 55 -7.40 -4.34 -16.49
N THR A 56 -7.21 -3.01 -16.42
CA THR A 56 -5.94 -2.40 -16.02
C THR A 56 -5.56 -2.71 -14.56
N VAL A 57 -6.52 -2.70 -13.64
CA VAL A 57 -6.32 -3.06 -12.22
C VAL A 57 -5.89 -4.52 -12.11
N GLY A 58 -6.42 -5.40 -12.96
CA GLY A 58 -6.00 -6.81 -13.04
C GLY A 58 -4.52 -7.01 -13.35
N THR A 59 -3.82 -6.01 -13.91
CA THR A 59 -2.37 -6.12 -14.16
C THR A 59 -1.51 -5.92 -12.92
N THR A 60 -2.07 -5.34 -11.87
CA THR A 60 -1.37 -5.07 -10.61
C THR A 60 -1.89 -5.91 -9.45
N HIS A 61 -2.99 -6.66 -9.65
CA HIS A 61 -3.66 -7.50 -8.66
C HIS A 61 -3.78 -8.95 -9.13
N GLY A 62 -4.22 -9.83 -8.24
CA GLY A 62 -4.65 -11.17 -8.58
C GLY A 62 -5.99 -11.16 -9.33
N VAL A 63 -6.16 -12.11 -10.25
CA VAL A 63 -7.36 -12.23 -11.07
C VAL A 63 -7.88 -13.66 -11.02
N PHE A 64 -9.17 -13.80 -10.72
CA PHE A 64 -9.84 -15.10 -10.71
C PHE A 64 -10.35 -15.48 -12.09
N VAL A 65 -10.02 -16.70 -12.53
CA VAL A 65 -10.74 -17.37 -13.61
C VAL A 65 -11.84 -18.21 -12.96
N LEU A 66 -13.09 -17.76 -13.09
CA LEU A 66 -14.25 -18.41 -12.45
C LEU A 66 -14.73 -19.61 -13.26
N ASP A 67 -15.34 -20.59 -12.59
CA ASP A 67 -16.01 -21.70 -13.27
C ASP A 67 -17.39 -21.27 -13.83
N PRO A 68 -17.65 -21.48 -15.14
CA PRO A 68 -18.91 -21.05 -15.76
C PRO A 68 -20.16 -21.78 -15.23
N SER A 69 -20.00 -22.98 -14.67
CA SER A 69 -21.14 -23.83 -14.27
C SER A 69 -21.89 -23.36 -13.03
N GLY A 70 -21.31 -22.45 -12.24
CA GLY A 70 -21.86 -21.98 -10.97
C GLY A 70 -22.06 -20.47 -10.88
N PHE A 71 -21.85 -19.75 -11.98
CA PHE A 71 -21.81 -18.29 -11.99
C PHE A 71 -22.78 -17.75 -13.05
N SER A 72 -23.82 -17.01 -12.62
CA SER A 72 -24.75 -16.35 -13.55
C SER A 72 -24.29 -14.95 -13.93
N GLY A 73 -23.55 -14.27 -13.03
CA GLY A 73 -23.10 -12.89 -13.23
C GLY A 73 -24.20 -11.84 -13.12
N GLU A 74 -25.39 -12.24 -12.67
CA GLU A 74 -26.57 -11.39 -12.53
C GLU A 74 -26.93 -11.11 -11.06
N GLY A 75 -26.38 -11.88 -10.11
CA GLY A 75 -26.66 -11.72 -8.68
C GLY A 75 -25.79 -10.65 -8.02
N GLY A 76 -26.25 -10.05 -6.92
CA GLY A 76 -25.42 -9.11 -6.14
C GLY A 76 -24.27 -9.81 -5.40
N LEU A 77 -24.57 -11.00 -4.86
CA LEU A 77 -23.64 -11.90 -4.19
C LEU A 77 -23.80 -13.31 -4.76
N GLU A 78 -22.71 -13.90 -5.26
CA GLU A 78 -22.72 -15.25 -5.84
C GLU A 78 -21.58 -16.11 -5.27
N TYR A 79 -21.83 -17.40 -5.06
CA TYR A 79 -20.80 -18.36 -4.65
C TYR A 79 -20.47 -19.26 -5.83
N THR A 80 -19.20 -19.31 -6.19
CA THR A 80 -18.71 -20.18 -7.27
C THR A 80 -17.35 -20.79 -6.92
N SER A 81 -16.87 -21.71 -7.75
CA SER A 81 -15.51 -22.23 -7.69
C SER A 81 -14.61 -21.49 -8.67
N CYS A 82 -13.32 -21.45 -8.35
CA CYS A 82 -12.29 -20.90 -9.22
C CYS A 82 -11.59 -22.01 -10.00
N HIS A 83 -11.53 -21.84 -11.32
CA HIS A 83 -10.75 -22.69 -12.19
C HIS A 83 -9.25 -22.53 -11.91
N ARG A 84 -8.77 -21.28 -11.87
CA ARG A 84 -7.38 -20.92 -11.54
C ARG A 84 -7.28 -19.45 -11.13
N PHE A 85 -6.24 -19.13 -10.36
CA PHE A 85 -5.86 -17.77 -10.03
C PHE A 85 -4.66 -17.32 -10.88
N LEU A 86 -4.68 -16.07 -11.33
CA LEU A 86 -3.58 -15.43 -12.08
C LEU A 86 -3.01 -14.31 -11.21
N HIS A 87 -1.72 -14.36 -10.88
CA HIS A 87 -1.10 -13.30 -10.07
C HIS A 87 -0.47 -12.23 -10.96
N LYS A 88 -1.04 -11.01 -10.94
CA LYS A 88 -0.57 -9.84 -11.70
C LYS A 88 -0.34 -10.13 -13.19
N PRO A 89 -1.31 -10.74 -13.90
CA PRO A 89 -1.16 -11.11 -15.31
C PRO A 89 -1.14 -9.89 -16.23
N ASP A 90 -0.50 -10.01 -17.40
CA ASP A 90 -0.77 -9.09 -18.49
C ASP A 90 -2.18 -9.29 -19.08
N VAL A 91 -2.65 -8.28 -19.82
CA VAL A 91 -4.00 -8.27 -20.42
C VAL A 91 -4.22 -9.43 -21.39
N GLU A 92 -3.20 -9.80 -22.15
CA GLU A 92 -3.29 -10.91 -23.10
C GLU A 92 -3.51 -12.25 -22.39
N THR A 93 -2.81 -12.46 -21.28
CA THR A 93 -2.94 -13.64 -20.42
C THR A 93 -4.32 -13.70 -19.80
N MET A 94 -4.87 -12.58 -19.32
CA MET A 94 -6.26 -12.53 -18.82
C MET A 94 -7.27 -12.98 -19.88
N ARG A 95 -7.14 -12.50 -21.12
CA ARG A 95 -8.03 -12.89 -22.23
C ARG A 95 -7.88 -14.36 -22.60
N ARG A 96 -6.64 -14.82 -22.78
CA ARG A 96 -6.31 -16.20 -23.15
C ARG A 96 -6.82 -17.21 -22.11
N CYS A 97 -6.75 -16.85 -20.83
CA CYS A 97 -7.22 -17.68 -19.73
C CYS A 97 -8.73 -17.55 -19.47
N GLY A 98 -9.45 -16.72 -20.21
CA GLY A 98 -10.90 -16.53 -20.04
C GLY A 98 -11.30 -15.76 -18.78
N ALA A 99 -10.42 -14.93 -18.24
CA ALA A 99 -10.70 -14.11 -17.05
C ALA A 99 -11.54 -12.86 -17.36
N VAL A 100 -11.46 -12.35 -18.59
CA VAL A 100 -12.12 -11.11 -19.01
C VAL A 100 -13.61 -11.36 -19.23
N CYS A 101 -14.42 -10.65 -18.47
CA CYS A 101 -15.87 -10.64 -18.57
C CYS A 101 -16.34 -9.41 -19.37
N VAL A 102 -17.49 -9.52 -20.02
CA VAL A 102 -18.10 -8.44 -20.80
C VAL A 102 -19.41 -8.04 -20.15
N ARG A 103 -19.52 -6.79 -19.71
CA ARG A 103 -20.79 -6.19 -19.25
C ARG A 103 -21.46 -5.55 -20.46
N ARG A 104 -22.53 -6.19 -20.93
CA ARG A 104 -23.43 -5.61 -21.94
C ARG A 104 -24.23 -4.49 -21.28
N ASN A 105 -24.16 -3.28 -21.83
CA ASN A 105 -25.05 -2.21 -21.41
C ASN A 105 -26.45 -2.54 -21.91
N SER A 106 -27.28 -3.12 -21.05
CA SER A 106 -28.70 -3.30 -21.35
C SER A 106 -29.44 -1.96 -21.17
N SER A 107 -29.14 -0.96 -21.99
CA SER A 107 -29.98 0.24 -22.17
C SER A 107 -31.16 -0.09 -23.07
N HIS A 108 -31.99 -1.05 -22.66
CA HIS A 108 -33.29 -1.31 -23.29
C HIS A 108 -34.35 -1.50 -22.22
N LEU A 109 -34.83 -0.38 -21.68
CA LEU A 109 -36.24 -0.16 -21.34
C LEU A 109 -36.50 1.35 -21.44
N ASN A 110 -37.03 1.77 -22.59
CA ASN A 110 -37.65 3.07 -22.89
C ASN A 110 -36.78 4.23 -23.42
N SER A 111 -36.25 4.12 -24.64
CA SER A 111 -36.26 5.28 -25.55
C SER A 111 -36.12 4.84 -27.01
N LEU A 112 -37.22 4.94 -27.76
CA LEU A 112 -37.21 4.97 -29.22
C LEU A 112 -36.67 6.33 -29.66
N ALA A 113 -35.37 6.44 -29.90
CA ALA A 113 -34.79 7.52 -30.71
C ALA A 113 -33.43 7.09 -31.27
N ASP A 114 -33.29 7.26 -32.58
CA ASP A 114 -32.06 7.10 -33.35
C ASP A 114 -30.88 7.86 -32.73
N HIS A 115 -29.71 7.22 -32.64
CA HIS A 115 -28.54 7.52 -33.48
C HIS A 115 -27.28 6.80 -32.95
N SER A 116 -26.51 6.31 -33.91
CA SER A 116 -25.18 5.69 -33.87
C SER A 116 -24.18 6.24 -32.84
N ASP A 117 -24.19 5.71 -31.63
CA ASP A 117 -22.98 5.52 -30.84
C ASP A 117 -22.75 4.02 -30.72
N SER A 118 -21.56 3.57 -31.09
CA SER A 118 -21.19 2.15 -30.98
C SER A 118 -21.19 1.82 -29.50
N GLU A 119 -22.14 0.99 -29.04
CA GLU A 119 -22.15 0.46 -27.67
C GLU A 119 -20.84 -0.29 -27.45
N VAL A 120 -19.86 0.36 -26.79
CA VAL A 120 -18.63 -0.31 -26.40
C VAL A 120 -18.96 -1.13 -25.16
N ASP A 121 -19.11 -2.42 -25.37
CA ASP A 121 -19.11 -3.43 -24.32
C ASP A 121 -17.98 -3.15 -23.32
N SER A 122 -18.33 -2.90 -22.06
CA SER A 122 -17.32 -2.62 -21.03
C SER A 122 -16.75 -3.93 -20.50
N GLU A 123 -15.43 -4.07 -20.59
CA GLU A 123 -14.72 -5.25 -20.11
C GLU A 123 -14.26 -5.06 -18.67
N TYR A 124 -14.31 -6.14 -17.90
CA TYR A 124 -13.88 -6.15 -16.51
C TYR A 124 -13.34 -7.53 -16.13
N VAL A 125 -12.67 -7.61 -14.99
CA VAL A 125 -12.14 -8.85 -14.40
C VAL A 125 -12.54 -8.92 -12.93
N TYR A 126 -12.47 -10.13 -12.35
CA TYR A 126 -12.67 -10.32 -10.92
C TYR A 126 -11.33 -10.34 -10.19
N THR A 127 -11.06 -9.30 -9.40
CA THR A 127 -9.81 -9.17 -8.63
C THR A 127 -9.96 -9.65 -7.20
N ASP A 128 -8.83 -10.05 -6.61
CA ASP A 128 -8.71 -10.41 -5.20
C ASP A 128 -8.56 -9.19 -4.29
N SER A 129 -8.74 -9.46 -3.00
CA SER A 129 -8.64 -8.47 -1.92
C SER A 129 -8.44 -9.17 -0.57
N ILE A 130 -9.22 -10.22 -0.32
CA ILE A 130 -9.24 -10.99 0.92
C ILE A 130 -9.51 -12.46 0.66
N PHE A 131 -8.90 -13.33 1.47
CA PHE A 131 -9.24 -14.74 1.48
C PHE A 131 -9.22 -15.35 2.88
N TYR A 132 -10.08 -16.36 3.05
CA TYR A 132 -10.19 -17.20 4.23
C TYR A 132 -9.56 -18.56 3.95
N ILE A 133 -8.83 -19.09 4.94
CA ILE A 133 -8.27 -20.44 4.97
C ILE A 133 -9.00 -21.24 6.05
N ASP A 134 -9.63 -22.35 5.68
CA ASP A 134 -10.31 -23.19 6.66
C ASP A 134 -9.33 -23.81 7.67
N HIS A 135 -9.82 -24.13 8.88
CA HIS A 135 -9.00 -24.71 9.96
C HIS A 135 -8.17 -25.93 9.57
N SER A 136 -8.71 -26.81 8.73
CA SER A 136 -8.01 -28.04 8.34
C SER A 136 -6.82 -27.72 7.43
N THR A 137 -6.99 -26.79 6.49
CA THR A 137 -5.92 -26.32 5.61
C THR A 137 -4.90 -25.46 6.36
N ALA A 138 -5.36 -24.59 7.27
CA ALA A 138 -4.47 -23.81 8.14
C ALA A 138 -3.57 -24.72 9.00
N LYS A 139 -4.09 -25.84 9.51
CA LYS A 139 -3.28 -26.85 10.21
C LYS A 139 -2.25 -27.52 9.32
N GLN A 140 -2.56 -27.78 8.06
CA GLN A 140 -1.61 -28.34 7.09
C GLN A 140 -0.47 -27.36 6.82
N LEU A 141 -0.77 -26.07 6.60
CA LEU A 141 0.23 -25.02 6.44
C LEU A 141 1.10 -24.86 7.69
N LEU A 142 0.51 -24.92 8.89
CA LEU A 142 1.28 -24.89 10.14
C LEU A 142 2.18 -26.12 10.30
N ALA A 143 1.70 -27.30 9.94
CA ALA A 143 2.50 -28.53 9.96
C ALA A 143 3.67 -28.45 8.96
N PHE A 144 3.42 -27.90 7.77
CA PHE A 144 4.44 -27.64 6.77
C PHE A 144 5.51 -26.68 7.30
N TYR A 145 5.12 -25.55 7.89
CA TYR A 145 6.06 -24.61 8.52
C TYR A 145 6.93 -25.30 9.57
N LYS A 146 6.33 -26.13 10.44
CA LYS A 146 7.06 -26.91 11.44
C LYS A 146 8.04 -27.94 10.86
N GLN A 147 7.81 -28.41 9.64
CA GLN A 147 8.72 -29.35 8.96
C GLN A 147 9.91 -28.65 8.32
N ILE A 148 9.70 -27.43 7.79
CA ILE A 148 10.79 -26.64 7.20
C ILE A 148 11.59 -25.85 8.24
N ASP A 149 11.03 -25.70 9.46
CA ASP A 149 11.62 -25.07 10.66
C ASP A 149 11.87 -23.57 10.53
N THR A 150 12.64 -23.15 9.52
CA THR A 150 12.97 -21.75 9.26
C THR A 150 12.62 -21.38 7.82
N LEU A 151 11.85 -20.29 7.65
CA LEU A 151 11.65 -19.66 6.36
C LEU A 151 12.82 -18.73 6.06
N CYS A 152 13.55 -19.02 4.99
CA CYS A 152 14.71 -18.22 4.53
C CYS A 152 14.35 -17.30 3.35
N CYS A 153 13.08 -17.25 2.96
CA CYS A 153 12.58 -16.43 1.86
C CYS A 153 11.20 -15.86 2.22
N GLU A 154 10.86 -14.74 1.61
CA GLU A 154 9.51 -14.18 1.68
C GLU A 154 8.56 -14.99 0.79
N VAL A 155 7.41 -15.38 1.36
CA VAL A 155 6.35 -16.10 0.66
C VAL A 155 5.15 -15.15 0.50
N ASP A 156 4.72 -14.92 -0.73
CA ASP A 156 3.58 -14.06 -1.04
C ASP A 156 2.28 -14.82 -0.77
N ALA A 157 1.44 -14.31 0.14
CA ALA A 157 0.22 -14.98 0.54
C ALA A 157 -0.77 -15.18 -0.64
N TYR A 158 -0.81 -14.27 -1.61
CA TYR A 158 -1.69 -14.34 -2.76
C TYR A 158 -1.00 -15.08 -3.93
N GLY A 159 0.21 -14.65 -4.27
CA GLY A 159 1.01 -15.20 -5.35
C GLY A 159 1.43 -16.65 -5.12
N ASP A 160 1.75 -17.07 -3.89
CA ASP A 160 2.26 -18.42 -3.64
C ASP A 160 1.18 -19.40 -3.18
N PHE A 161 0.17 -18.93 -2.43
CA PHE A 161 -0.94 -19.79 -2.03
C PHE A 161 -2.04 -19.86 -3.09
N LEU A 162 -2.60 -18.73 -3.55
CA LEU A 162 -3.77 -18.77 -4.43
C LEU A 162 -3.44 -19.35 -5.81
N GLN A 163 -2.24 -19.10 -6.36
CA GLN A 163 -1.81 -19.73 -7.61
C GLN A 163 -1.70 -21.26 -7.48
N ALA A 164 -1.46 -21.80 -6.28
CA ALA A 164 -1.38 -23.24 -6.03
C ALA A 164 -2.75 -23.94 -6.08
N LEU A 165 -3.84 -23.18 -6.10
CA LEU A 165 -5.21 -23.66 -5.90
C LEU A 165 -6.06 -23.55 -7.16
N GLY A 166 -7.12 -24.36 -7.19
CA GLY A 166 -7.98 -24.52 -8.37
C GLY A 166 -7.58 -25.76 -9.17
N HIS A 167 -8.53 -26.32 -9.90
CA HIS A 167 -8.29 -27.55 -10.66
C HIS A 167 -7.55 -27.29 -11.99
N GLY A 168 -7.45 -26.03 -12.41
CA GLY A 168 -6.71 -25.56 -13.57
C GLY A 168 -5.28 -25.08 -13.28
N THR A 169 -4.79 -25.22 -12.04
CA THR A 169 -3.43 -24.81 -11.64
C THR A 169 -2.34 -25.50 -12.44
N THR A 170 -1.34 -24.74 -12.85
CA THR A 170 -0.08 -25.27 -13.39
C THR A 170 1.08 -25.00 -12.44
N GLN A 171 2.14 -25.79 -12.52
CA GLN A 171 3.35 -25.60 -11.70
C GLN A 171 4.29 -24.52 -12.28
N ASP A 172 3.88 -23.83 -13.34
CA ASP A 172 4.79 -22.94 -14.07
C ASP A 172 5.25 -21.75 -13.22
N TYR A 173 4.39 -21.25 -12.33
CA TYR A 173 4.72 -20.15 -11.40
C TYR A 173 5.80 -20.52 -10.36
N THR A 174 6.05 -21.81 -10.15
CA THR A 174 7.05 -22.28 -9.17
C THR A 174 8.49 -22.20 -9.71
N LYS A 175 8.67 -21.90 -11.00
CA LYS A 175 9.96 -21.84 -11.67
C LYS A 175 10.30 -20.37 -11.97
N ASN A 176 11.40 -19.84 -11.44
CA ASN A 176 11.93 -18.57 -11.96
C ASN A 176 12.83 -18.87 -13.18
N THR A 177 12.68 -18.11 -14.26
CA THR A 177 13.26 -18.45 -15.58
C THR A 177 14.56 -17.69 -15.91
N SER A 178 15.29 -17.17 -14.92
CA SER A 178 16.54 -16.40 -15.13
C SER A 178 17.57 -16.65 -14.02
N GLN A 179 18.84 -16.25 -14.26
CA GLN A 179 20.00 -16.44 -13.37
C GLN A 179 19.64 -16.14 -11.91
N MET A 180 19.56 -17.18 -11.08
CA MET A 180 18.98 -17.07 -9.74
C MET A 180 20.00 -16.64 -8.69
N THR A 181 19.60 -15.72 -7.82
CA THR A 181 20.20 -15.53 -6.50
C THR A 181 19.90 -16.73 -5.59
N LYS A 182 20.66 -16.87 -4.49
CA LYS A 182 20.45 -17.96 -3.51
C LYS A 182 19.04 -17.92 -2.90
N GLU A 183 18.52 -16.72 -2.66
CA GLU A 183 17.16 -16.50 -2.14
C GLU A 183 16.08 -16.95 -3.15
N GLU A 184 16.27 -16.64 -4.44
CA GLU A 184 15.34 -17.05 -5.50
C GLU A 184 15.30 -18.57 -5.68
N SER A 185 16.43 -19.26 -5.51
CA SER A 185 16.47 -20.73 -5.54
C SER A 185 15.73 -21.34 -4.35
N GLN A 186 15.85 -20.76 -3.15
CA GLN A 186 15.14 -21.23 -1.96
C GLN A 186 13.63 -20.96 -2.08
N LEU A 187 13.25 -19.79 -2.59
CA LEU A 187 11.86 -19.45 -2.87
C LEU A 187 11.23 -20.43 -3.86
N ALA A 188 11.94 -20.78 -4.95
CA ALA A 188 11.46 -21.77 -5.90
C ALA A 188 11.20 -23.14 -5.24
N GLU A 189 12.10 -23.60 -4.36
CA GLU A 189 11.93 -24.85 -3.61
C GLU A 189 10.70 -24.80 -2.69
N VAL A 190 10.54 -23.70 -1.94
CA VAL A 190 9.39 -23.50 -1.05
C VAL A 190 8.09 -23.46 -1.86
N ARG A 191 8.05 -22.74 -2.98
CA ARG A 191 6.90 -22.70 -3.92
C ARG A 191 6.51 -24.08 -4.43
N GLN A 192 7.48 -24.91 -4.81
CA GLN A 192 7.20 -26.27 -5.27
C GLN A 192 6.58 -27.15 -4.17
N LYS A 193 7.08 -27.02 -2.93
CA LYS A 193 6.53 -27.74 -1.78
C LYS A 193 5.12 -27.26 -1.43
N LEU A 194 4.90 -25.94 -1.42
CA LEU A 194 3.58 -25.33 -1.20
C LEU A 194 2.59 -25.75 -2.28
N CYS A 195 2.99 -25.70 -3.56
CA CYS A 195 2.18 -26.15 -4.67
C CYS A 195 1.78 -27.63 -4.51
N SER A 196 2.72 -28.48 -4.10
CA SER A 196 2.45 -29.90 -3.86
C SER A 196 1.51 -30.13 -2.68
N LEU A 197 1.66 -29.35 -1.60
CA LEU A 197 0.81 -29.40 -0.41
C LEU A 197 -0.63 -28.95 -0.70
N LEU A 198 -0.79 -27.86 -1.45
CA LEU A 198 -2.07 -27.22 -1.71
C LEU A 198 -2.81 -27.83 -2.90
N LYS A 199 -2.14 -28.68 -3.69
CA LYS A 199 -2.74 -29.31 -4.88
C LYS A 199 -4.01 -30.09 -4.51
N GLY A 200 -5.10 -29.75 -5.20
CA GLY A 200 -6.40 -30.39 -5.00
C GLY A 200 -7.23 -29.79 -3.87
N ILE A 201 -6.71 -28.82 -3.12
CA ILE A 201 -7.51 -28.00 -2.21
C ILE A 201 -8.37 -27.04 -3.03
N SER A 202 -9.64 -26.92 -2.66
CA SER A 202 -10.61 -26.06 -3.34
C SER A 202 -10.29 -24.58 -3.14
N LEU A 203 -10.41 -23.80 -4.22
CA LEU A 203 -10.52 -22.35 -4.17
C LEU A 203 -11.97 -21.97 -4.48
N ASN A 204 -12.69 -21.59 -3.43
CA ASN A 204 -14.04 -21.05 -3.51
C ASN A 204 -13.96 -19.52 -3.65
N VAL A 205 -14.92 -18.93 -4.35
CA VAL A 205 -14.99 -17.49 -4.57
C VAL A 205 -16.39 -16.99 -4.26
N ILE A 206 -16.45 -15.94 -3.44
CA ILE A 206 -17.65 -15.16 -3.19
C ILE A 206 -17.55 -13.91 -4.07
N VAL A 207 -18.32 -13.88 -5.14
CA VAL A 207 -18.35 -12.77 -6.08
C VAL A 207 -19.28 -11.70 -5.55
N LEU A 208 -18.77 -10.48 -5.41
CA LEU A 208 -19.49 -9.30 -4.94
C LEU A 208 -19.68 -8.34 -6.12
N ASN A 209 -20.68 -8.60 -6.95
CA ASN A 209 -20.92 -7.81 -8.18
C ASN A 209 -21.30 -6.35 -7.91
N ASN A 210 -21.83 -6.08 -6.70
CA ASN A 210 -22.15 -4.74 -6.21
C ASN A 210 -21.09 -4.25 -5.20
N SER A 211 -19.82 -4.47 -5.52
CA SER A 211 -18.71 -3.94 -4.74
C SER A 211 -17.90 -2.90 -5.51
N LYS A 212 -17.12 -2.14 -4.77
CA LYS A 212 -16.15 -1.16 -5.23
C LYS A 212 -14.83 -1.47 -4.57
N PHE A 213 -13.80 -1.48 -5.40
CA PHE A 213 -12.44 -1.76 -5.00
C PHE A 213 -11.61 -0.49 -5.18
N TYR A 214 -11.05 0.00 -4.08
CA TYR A 214 -10.17 1.16 -4.07
C TYR A 214 -8.79 0.72 -3.61
N HIS A 215 -7.80 0.83 -4.49
CA HIS A 215 -6.40 0.57 -4.15
C HIS A 215 -5.71 1.86 -3.75
N ILE A 216 -4.95 1.83 -2.66
CA ILE A 216 -4.22 2.97 -2.09
C ILE A 216 -2.74 2.61 -1.84
N GLY A 217 -2.21 1.60 -2.56
CA GLY A 217 -0.86 1.09 -2.37
C GLY A 217 0.25 1.92 -3.03
N THR A 218 -0.09 2.84 -3.94
CA THR A 218 0.85 3.84 -4.46
C THR A 218 0.63 5.20 -3.82
N THR A 219 1.68 6.01 -3.79
CA THR A 219 1.62 7.42 -3.36
C THR A 219 0.63 8.23 -4.20
N GLN A 220 0.56 8.00 -5.52
CA GLN A 220 -0.39 8.71 -6.39
C GLN A 220 -1.84 8.34 -6.07
N GLU A 221 -2.14 7.06 -5.88
CA GLU A 221 -3.48 6.61 -5.49
C GLU A 221 -3.85 7.11 -4.10
N TYR A 222 -2.93 7.07 -3.13
CA TYR A 222 -3.15 7.59 -1.78
C TYR A 222 -3.51 9.09 -1.82
N LEU A 223 -2.74 9.90 -2.56
CA LEU A 223 -3.04 11.31 -2.79
C LEU A 223 -4.41 11.48 -3.45
N PHE A 224 -4.66 10.80 -4.56
CA PHE A 224 -5.92 10.91 -5.30
C PHE A 224 -7.13 10.59 -4.41
N HIS A 225 -7.12 9.45 -3.72
CA HIS A 225 -8.25 8.96 -2.95
C HIS A 225 -8.55 9.79 -1.70
N PHE A 226 -7.53 10.32 -1.03
CA PHE A 226 -7.73 11.11 0.20
C PHE A 226 -7.90 12.61 -0.05
N THR A 227 -7.67 13.11 -1.28
CA THR A 227 -7.87 14.54 -1.58
C THR A 227 -8.88 14.82 -2.69
N SER A 228 -8.79 14.10 -3.80
CA SER A 228 -9.47 14.45 -5.07
C SER A 228 -10.67 13.56 -5.38
N ASP A 229 -10.67 12.32 -4.90
CA ASP A 229 -11.74 11.35 -5.17
C ASP A 229 -13.02 11.68 -4.39
N SER A 230 -14.01 12.21 -5.11
CA SER A 230 -15.31 12.52 -4.54
C SER A 230 -16.14 11.28 -4.23
N LYS A 231 -15.87 10.13 -4.88
CA LYS A 231 -16.66 8.90 -4.71
C LYS A 231 -16.32 8.23 -3.38
N LEU A 232 -15.04 7.90 -3.15
CA LEU A 232 -14.61 7.29 -1.89
C LEU A 232 -14.97 8.19 -0.70
N LYS A 233 -14.74 9.50 -0.85
CA LYS A 233 -15.11 10.50 0.16
C LYS A 233 -16.59 10.48 0.51
N PHE A 234 -17.46 10.39 -0.50
CA PHE A 234 -18.90 10.30 -0.29
C PHE A 234 -19.30 8.98 0.39
N GLU A 235 -18.75 7.87 -0.07
CA GLU A 235 -19.12 6.53 0.39
C GLU A 235 -18.71 6.24 1.83
N LEU A 236 -17.52 6.69 2.23
CA LEU A 236 -17.01 6.57 3.60
C LEU A 236 -17.29 7.80 4.47
N ASN A 237 -17.94 8.82 3.92
CA ASN A 237 -18.14 10.11 4.58
C ASN A 237 -16.82 10.70 5.12
N LEU A 238 -15.75 10.65 4.31
CA LEU A 238 -14.44 11.13 4.73
C LEU A 238 -14.45 12.65 4.89
N LEU A 239 -14.01 13.10 6.05
CA LEU A 239 -13.81 14.51 6.33
C LEU A 239 -12.43 14.94 5.79
N PRO A 240 -12.26 16.18 5.30
CA PRO A 240 -10.94 16.71 4.94
C PRO A 240 -10.00 16.91 6.14
N GLU A 241 -10.56 17.25 7.31
CA GLU A 241 -9.76 17.53 8.51
C GLU A 241 -10.20 16.63 9.70
N PRO A 242 -10.14 15.29 9.55
CA PRO A 242 -10.64 14.39 10.59
C PRO A 242 -9.73 14.49 11.81
N PHE A 243 -10.35 14.88 12.93
CA PHE A 243 -9.70 14.97 14.22
C PHE A 243 -8.44 15.87 14.22
N SER A 244 -8.49 17.03 13.57
CA SER A 244 -7.33 17.94 13.46
C SER A 244 -7.58 19.34 14.04
N ILE A 245 -6.49 20.10 14.24
CA ILE A 245 -6.48 21.56 14.46
C ILE A 245 -5.89 22.22 13.19
N SER A 246 -6.65 23.13 12.59
CA SER A 246 -6.24 23.94 11.44
C SER A 246 -6.92 25.30 11.54
N SER A 247 -6.14 26.39 11.42
CA SER A 247 -6.64 27.75 11.64
C SER A 247 -7.21 28.42 10.39
N ASP A 248 -6.83 27.99 9.19
CA ASP A 248 -7.22 28.64 7.92
C ASP A 248 -8.18 27.78 7.12
N LYS A 249 -9.48 27.90 7.42
CA LYS A 249 -10.56 27.12 6.78
C LYS A 249 -10.81 27.47 5.31
N ALA A 250 -10.17 28.51 4.77
CA ALA A 250 -10.49 29.06 3.46
C ALA A 250 -9.87 28.28 2.28
N ASP A 251 -8.68 27.70 2.45
CA ASP A 251 -7.94 27.00 1.37
C ASP A 251 -7.70 25.49 1.61
N THR A 252 -8.00 24.97 2.80
CA THR A 252 -7.76 23.55 3.15
C THR A 252 -8.74 22.56 2.52
N ARG A 253 -9.76 23.01 1.78
CA ARG A 253 -10.76 22.11 1.15
C ARG A 253 -10.18 21.12 0.15
N SER A 254 -8.96 21.39 -0.32
CA SER A 254 -8.24 20.59 -1.31
C SER A 254 -7.11 19.73 -0.74
N ALA A 255 -6.84 19.83 0.57
CA ALA A 255 -5.87 19.02 1.29
C ALA A 255 -6.57 18.12 2.31
N SER A 256 -5.88 17.07 2.74
CA SER A 256 -6.35 16.17 3.81
C SER A 256 -5.46 16.30 5.03
N ILE A 257 -6.03 16.64 6.18
CA ILE A 257 -5.30 16.88 7.43
C ILE A 257 -5.85 15.91 8.49
N ILE A 258 -5.16 14.80 8.71
CA ILE A 258 -5.61 13.67 9.53
C ILE A 258 -4.87 13.67 10.86
N GLN A 259 -5.59 13.80 11.97
CA GLN A 259 -5.02 13.79 13.34
C GLN A 259 -3.72 14.61 13.43
N SER A 260 -3.79 15.87 13.01
CA SER A 260 -2.62 16.73 12.91
C SER A 260 -2.90 18.13 13.45
N ILE A 261 -1.82 18.82 13.79
CA ILE A 261 -1.85 20.22 14.23
C ILE A 261 -1.13 21.04 13.18
N VAL A 262 -1.86 21.92 12.52
CA VAL A 262 -1.32 22.88 11.55
C VAL A 262 -1.49 24.28 12.14
N GLU A 263 -0.37 24.89 12.53
CA GLU A 263 -0.36 26.19 13.19
C GLU A 263 -0.72 27.34 12.22
N PRO A 264 -1.28 28.45 12.73
CA PRO A 264 -1.61 29.62 11.90
C PRO A 264 -0.40 30.13 11.10
N GLY A 265 -0.63 30.49 9.85
CA GLY A 265 0.43 30.96 8.94
C GLY A 265 1.24 29.87 8.25
N CYS A 266 0.84 28.60 8.41
CA CYS A 266 1.26 27.51 7.51
C CYS A 266 0.39 27.52 6.23
N PHE A 267 1.00 27.21 5.08
CA PHE A 267 0.29 26.96 3.84
C PHE A 267 0.40 25.49 3.45
N VAL A 268 -0.73 24.87 3.08
CA VAL A 268 -0.76 23.49 2.57
C VAL A 268 -1.32 23.50 1.15
N GLY A 269 -0.48 23.13 0.19
CA GLY A 269 -0.87 23.09 -1.21
C GLY A 269 -1.97 22.05 -1.49
N PRO A 270 -2.78 22.26 -2.56
CA PRO A 270 -3.83 21.34 -2.95
C PRO A 270 -3.29 19.96 -3.28
N GLY A 271 -4.11 18.95 -3.03
CA GLY A 271 -3.77 17.54 -3.25
C GLY A 271 -2.84 16.96 -2.20
N SER A 272 -2.44 17.72 -1.18
CA SER A 272 -1.51 17.25 -0.15
C SER A 272 -2.22 16.60 1.04
N ILE A 273 -1.54 15.64 1.67
CA ILE A 273 -1.95 14.92 2.87
C ILE A 273 -0.97 15.22 4.00
N ILE A 274 -1.49 15.67 5.13
CA ILE A 274 -0.76 15.84 6.39
C ILE A 274 -1.38 14.87 7.40
N GLU A 275 -0.61 13.92 7.90
CA GLU A 275 -1.11 12.94 8.87
C GLU A 275 -0.19 12.80 10.07
N TYR A 276 -0.78 12.67 11.26
CA TYR A 276 -0.06 12.43 12.52
C TYR A 276 1.11 13.40 12.74
N SER A 277 0.97 14.66 12.34
CA SER A 277 2.07 15.61 12.24
C SER A 277 1.77 16.93 12.97
N ARG A 278 2.84 17.64 13.34
CA ARG A 278 2.81 19.02 13.83
C ARG A 278 3.55 19.91 12.84
N ILE A 279 2.84 20.86 12.25
CA ILE A 279 3.38 21.80 11.27
C ILE A 279 3.31 23.22 11.84
N GLY A 280 4.47 23.83 12.02
CA GLY A 280 4.62 25.16 12.60
C GLY A 280 4.27 26.31 11.64
N PRO A 281 4.28 27.55 12.12
CA PRO A 281 4.01 28.73 11.31
C PRO A 281 5.09 28.90 10.24
N ARG A 282 4.72 29.48 9.09
CA ARG A 282 5.63 29.77 7.98
C ARG A 282 6.26 28.54 7.30
N VAL A 283 5.65 27.37 7.47
CA VAL A 283 5.92 26.22 6.59
C VAL A 283 5.07 26.37 5.34
N LEU A 284 5.69 26.28 4.16
CA LEU A 284 5.00 26.27 2.87
C LEU A 284 5.06 24.86 2.29
N VAL A 285 3.98 24.10 2.41
CA VAL A 285 3.89 22.77 1.79
C VAL A 285 3.40 22.91 0.35
N GLY A 286 4.15 22.36 -0.60
CA GLY A 286 3.78 22.29 -2.00
C GLY A 286 2.53 21.45 -2.27
N LYS A 287 2.22 21.26 -3.55
CA LYS A 287 1.09 20.44 -4.01
C LYS A 287 1.44 18.96 -3.93
N ASN A 288 0.42 18.09 -3.82
CA ASN A 288 0.57 16.64 -3.91
C ASN A 288 1.66 16.07 -2.98
N CYS A 289 1.78 16.62 -1.77
CA CYS A 289 2.76 16.17 -0.79
C CYS A 289 2.12 15.19 0.19
N ILE A 290 2.90 14.26 0.73
CA ILE A 290 2.51 13.41 1.85
C ILE A 290 3.46 13.71 3.00
N ILE A 291 2.96 14.24 4.10
CA ILE A 291 3.73 14.48 5.32
C ILE A 291 3.17 13.62 6.44
N SER A 292 3.94 12.65 6.91
CA SER A 292 3.52 11.68 7.93
C SER A 292 4.43 11.69 9.16
N GLY A 293 3.84 11.67 10.35
CA GLY A 293 4.57 11.48 11.62
C GLY A 293 5.61 12.57 11.94
N SER A 294 5.52 13.75 11.32
CA SER A 294 6.62 14.72 11.30
C SER A 294 6.34 15.94 12.20
N CYS A 295 7.40 16.53 12.75
CA CYS A 295 7.33 17.77 13.55
C CYS A 295 8.18 18.86 12.89
N ILE A 296 7.54 19.79 12.17
CA ILE A 296 8.22 20.81 11.36
C ILE A 296 8.08 22.16 12.07
N ASN A 297 9.10 22.54 12.82
CA ASN A 297 9.15 23.83 13.53
C ASN A 297 10.30 24.70 13.02
N LEU A 298 10.32 24.92 11.71
CA LEU A 298 11.25 25.82 11.03
C LEU A 298 10.55 26.48 9.85
N GLU A 299 11.04 27.65 9.44
CA GLU A 299 10.61 28.30 8.22
C GLU A 299 11.23 27.57 7.03
N VAL A 300 10.39 26.90 6.24
CA VAL A 300 10.84 26.04 5.14
C VAL A 300 9.77 25.88 4.07
N ASP A 301 10.25 25.82 2.83
CA ASP A 301 9.46 25.49 1.66
C ASP A 301 9.66 24.01 1.34
N ILE A 302 8.59 23.23 1.43
CA ILE A 302 8.57 21.83 1.02
C ILE A 302 8.10 21.80 -0.43
N PRO A 303 8.91 21.27 -1.36
CA PRO A 303 8.56 21.27 -2.78
C PRO A 303 7.33 20.40 -3.06
N SER A 304 6.66 20.67 -4.18
CA SER A 304 5.54 19.82 -4.62
C SER A 304 6.00 18.39 -4.91
N ASN A 305 5.05 17.44 -4.90
CA ASN A 305 5.30 16.02 -5.16
C ASN A 305 6.29 15.41 -4.15
N CYS A 306 6.28 15.88 -2.89
CA CYS A 306 7.20 15.44 -1.85
C CYS A 306 6.54 14.45 -0.88
N PHE A 307 7.15 13.29 -0.70
CA PHE A 307 6.86 12.37 0.40
C PHE A 307 7.88 12.60 1.52
N LEU A 308 7.41 12.99 2.71
CA LEU A 308 8.20 13.19 3.92
C LEU A 308 7.59 12.38 5.06
N SER A 309 8.35 11.45 5.62
CA SER A 309 7.89 10.65 6.75
C SER A 309 8.98 10.52 7.80
N SER A 310 8.62 10.72 9.06
CA SER A 310 9.56 10.66 10.18
C SER A 310 9.27 9.46 11.07
N LEU A 311 10.33 8.78 11.49
CA LEU A 311 10.28 7.59 12.33
C LEU A 311 11.15 7.79 13.58
N SER A 312 10.64 7.31 14.71
CA SER A 312 11.48 7.02 15.86
C SER A 312 12.17 5.67 15.63
N VAL A 313 13.47 5.59 15.89
CA VAL A 313 14.27 4.36 15.80
C VAL A 313 15.00 4.11 17.10
N LYS A 314 15.09 2.85 17.52
CA LYS A 314 15.83 2.44 18.72
C LYS A 314 17.21 1.92 18.30
N LEU A 315 18.23 2.71 18.61
CA LEU A 315 19.63 2.39 18.33
C LEU A 315 20.42 2.41 19.64
N ASP A 316 21.13 1.33 19.95
CA ASP A 316 21.96 1.23 21.16
C ASP A 316 21.17 1.59 22.44
N ASP A 317 19.94 1.07 22.53
CA ASP A 317 18.94 1.34 23.58
C ASP A 317 18.50 2.80 23.73
N GLN A 318 18.84 3.68 22.79
CA GLN A 318 18.40 5.07 22.74
C GLN A 318 17.40 5.29 21.62
N VAL A 319 16.35 6.05 21.92
CA VAL A 319 15.46 6.59 20.90
C VAL A 319 16.20 7.69 20.13
N LYS A 320 16.22 7.56 18.82
CA LYS A 320 16.69 8.54 17.84
C LYS A 320 15.62 8.75 16.79
N TYR A 321 15.81 9.73 15.93
CA TYR A 321 14.83 10.11 14.91
C TYR A 321 15.48 10.18 13.54
N VAL A 322 14.75 9.70 12.54
CA VAL A 322 15.18 9.73 11.14
C VAL A 322 13.98 10.13 10.30
N SER A 323 14.18 11.02 9.34
CA SER A 323 13.15 11.38 8.37
C SER A 323 13.60 10.92 6.99
N MET A 324 12.71 10.26 6.27
CA MET A 324 12.89 9.94 4.87
C MET A 324 12.18 10.98 4.02
N VAL A 325 12.81 11.37 2.92
CA VAL A 325 12.25 12.29 1.94
C VAL A 325 12.48 11.74 0.54
N PHE A 326 11.43 11.71 -0.27
CA PHE A 326 11.43 11.22 -1.66
C PHE A 326 10.46 12.02 -2.50
N SER A 327 10.61 11.98 -3.82
CA SER A 327 9.49 12.34 -4.69
C SER A 327 8.40 11.30 -4.53
N VAL A 328 7.13 11.71 -4.63
CA VAL A 328 6.02 10.76 -4.73
C VAL A 328 6.08 9.92 -6.02
N GLU A 329 6.96 10.29 -6.96
CA GLU A 329 7.21 9.59 -8.22
C GLU A 329 8.50 8.74 -8.19
N ASP A 330 9.30 8.78 -7.11
CA ASP A 330 10.53 7.97 -7.04
C ASP A 330 10.18 6.48 -6.91
N ASP A 331 10.77 5.64 -7.75
CA ASP A 331 10.56 4.19 -7.73
C ASP A 331 11.43 3.52 -6.66
N LEU A 332 10.86 3.36 -5.46
CA LEU A 332 11.52 2.72 -4.32
C LEU A 332 11.69 1.20 -4.50
N LYS A 333 10.94 0.57 -5.41
CA LYS A 333 11.03 -0.88 -5.70
C LYS A 333 12.10 -1.18 -6.74
N LYS A 334 12.52 -0.18 -7.51
CA LYS A 334 13.61 -0.33 -8.48
C LYS A 334 14.92 -0.64 -7.78
N ASN A 335 15.53 -1.74 -8.23
CA ASN A 335 16.87 -2.15 -7.83
C ASN A 335 17.75 -2.33 -9.07
N VAL A 336 19.06 -2.22 -8.88
CA VAL A 336 20.07 -2.59 -9.87
C VAL A 336 21.01 -3.64 -9.29
N GLU A 337 21.54 -4.51 -10.14
CA GLU A 337 22.45 -5.60 -9.74
C GLU A 337 23.91 -5.16 -9.62
N LEU A 338 24.30 -4.13 -10.38
CA LEU A 338 25.66 -3.61 -10.43
C LEU A 338 25.72 -2.21 -9.84
N LEU A 339 26.72 -1.95 -8.99
CA LEU A 339 26.98 -0.62 -8.44
C LEU A 339 27.17 0.45 -9.52
N SER A 340 27.71 0.08 -10.69
CA SER A 340 27.88 1.00 -11.83
C SER A 340 26.56 1.58 -12.34
N ASP A 341 25.46 0.86 -12.11
CA ASP A 341 24.16 1.18 -12.68
C ASP A 341 23.29 2.01 -11.73
N THR A 342 23.82 2.36 -10.55
CA THR A 342 23.14 3.15 -9.52
C THR A 342 22.73 4.53 -10.00
N ASN A 343 23.36 5.07 -11.05
CA ASN A 343 22.93 6.33 -11.67
C ASN A 343 21.53 6.24 -12.34
N SER A 344 21.04 5.02 -12.60
CA SER A 344 19.69 4.81 -13.14
C SER A 344 18.58 4.91 -12.08
N LEU A 345 18.95 4.87 -10.79
CA LEU A 345 18.05 5.13 -9.67
C LEU A 345 17.87 6.64 -9.56
N ARG A 346 16.62 7.10 -9.45
CA ARG A 346 16.28 8.53 -9.48
C ARG A 346 15.79 8.99 -8.12
N PHE A 347 16.40 10.02 -7.56
CA PHE A 347 15.97 10.71 -6.37
C PHE A 347 15.56 12.13 -6.76
N PHE A 348 14.26 12.45 -6.71
CA PHE A 348 13.73 13.71 -7.25
C PHE A 348 14.18 13.98 -8.70
N GLY A 349 14.19 12.93 -9.53
CA GLY A 349 14.62 13.00 -10.93
C GLY A 349 16.13 13.05 -11.17
N VAL A 350 16.95 13.26 -10.13
CA VAL A 350 18.41 13.29 -10.21
C VAL A 350 18.97 11.88 -10.00
N GLY A 351 20.05 11.52 -10.71
CA GLY A 351 20.66 10.20 -10.56
C GLY A 351 21.25 10.03 -9.15
N LEU A 352 21.03 8.89 -8.50
CA LEU A 352 21.50 8.65 -7.12
C LEU A 352 23.00 8.92 -6.98
N ARG A 353 23.80 8.57 -7.99
CA ARG A 353 25.25 8.83 -7.95
C ARG A 353 25.58 10.31 -7.80
N GLU A 354 24.91 11.16 -8.56
CA GLU A 354 25.07 12.61 -8.51
C GLU A 354 24.63 13.16 -7.14
N CYS A 355 23.52 12.66 -6.59
CA CYS A 355 23.08 13.01 -5.25
C CYS A 355 24.14 12.66 -4.18
N LEU A 356 24.73 11.45 -4.25
CA LEU A 356 25.78 11.02 -3.31
C LEU A 356 27.01 11.93 -3.37
N ASP A 357 27.41 12.35 -4.57
CA ASP A 357 28.54 13.27 -4.76
C ASP A 357 28.22 14.65 -4.13
N LEU A 358 26.99 15.17 -4.26
CA LEU A 358 26.53 16.39 -3.58
C LEU A 358 26.54 16.23 -2.05
N TRP A 359 26.25 15.03 -1.56
CA TRP A 359 26.16 14.74 -0.13
C TRP A 359 27.50 14.38 0.53
N GLY A 360 28.57 14.27 -0.27
CA GLY A 360 29.87 13.81 0.20
C GLY A 360 29.85 12.36 0.69
N VAL A 361 28.96 11.53 0.15
CA VAL A 361 28.82 10.10 0.50
C VAL A 361 29.50 9.26 -0.57
N GLN A 362 30.41 8.37 -0.16
CA GLN A 362 31.11 7.50 -1.11
C GLN A 362 30.25 6.31 -1.53
N LEU A 363 30.13 6.10 -2.84
CA LEU A 363 29.52 4.89 -3.37
C LEU A 363 30.37 3.67 -3.02
N SER A 364 29.78 2.72 -2.32
CA SER A 364 30.38 1.43 -1.98
C SER A 364 29.29 0.40 -1.71
N ASN A 365 29.64 -0.88 -1.65
CA ASN A 365 28.69 -1.93 -1.22
C ASN A 365 28.11 -1.62 0.18
N GLN A 366 28.92 -1.07 1.08
CA GLN A 366 28.50 -0.70 2.44
C GLN A 366 27.48 0.45 2.50
N LEU A 367 27.28 1.19 1.40
CA LEU A 367 26.21 2.18 1.33
C LEU A 367 24.84 1.51 1.38
N PHE A 368 24.71 0.28 0.87
CA PHE A 368 23.44 -0.41 0.77
C PHE A 368 23.30 -1.44 1.89
N SER A 369 22.11 -1.51 2.46
CA SER A 369 21.69 -2.55 3.40
C SER A 369 21.38 -3.86 2.66
N GLY A 370 21.33 -4.97 3.39
CA GLY A 370 21.13 -6.30 2.82
C GLY A 370 22.41 -7.02 2.36
N ASP A 371 22.27 -7.91 1.38
CA ASP A 371 23.24 -8.94 0.99
C ASP A 371 24.19 -8.53 -0.16
N ASN A 372 24.24 -7.24 -0.49
CA ASN A 372 25.01 -6.67 -1.62
C ASN A 372 24.61 -7.20 -3.01
N SER A 373 23.39 -7.74 -3.18
CA SER A 373 22.90 -8.20 -4.48
C SER A 373 21.89 -7.26 -5.13
N ARG A 374 21.28 -6.36 -4.35
CA ARG A 374 20.22 -5.43 -4.80
C ARG A 374 20.48 -4.02 -4.29
N PHE A 375 20.84 -3.12 -5.20
CA PHE A 375 21.10 -1.72 -4.90
C PHE A 375 19.88 -0.87 -5.29
N GLY A 376 19.23 -0.24 -4.32
CA GLY A 376 18.03 0.56 -4.54
C GLY A 376 17.93 1.74 -3.58
N LEU A 377 16.98 2.65 -3.81
CA LEU A 377 16.71 3.78 -2.90
C LEU A 377 16.26 3.29 -1.52
N TRP A 378 15.52 2.18 -1.48
CA TRP A 378 15.05 1.54 -0.25
C TRP A 378 16.20 1.07 0.64
N THR A 379 17.27 0.55 0.03
CA THR A 379 18.41 -0.03 0.74
C THR A 379 19.57 0.95 0.94
N ALA A 380 19.56 2.11 0.29
CA ALA A 380 20.63 3.12 0.40
C ALA A 380 20.63 3.84 1.76
N ARG A 381 21.77 3.83 2.46
CA ARG A 381 21.99 4.52 3.73
C ARG A 381 22.28 5.99 3.52
N ILE A 382 21.22 6.78 3.34
CA ILE A 382 21.32 8.23 3.05
C ILE A 382 20.64 9.11 4.10
N PHE A 383 19.81 8.56 4.99
CA PHE A 383 19.04 9.38 5.93
C PHE A 383 19.74 9.53 7.30
N PRO A 384 19.97 10.77 7.77
CA PRO A 384 20.73 11.03 8.98
C PRO A 384 19.95 10.74 10.28
N VAL A 385 20.61 10.04 11.20
CA VAL A 385 20.13 9.80 12.57
C VAL A 385 20.32 11.03 13.43
N CYS A 386 19.22 11.54 13.98
CA CYS A 386 19.15 12.78 14.75
C CYS A 386 18.60 12.58 16.16
N CYS A 387 18.78 13.58 17.02
CA CYS A 387 18.32 13.55 18.42
C CYS A 387 16.87 14.03 18.62
N SER A 388 16.24 14.62 17.60
CA SER A 388 14.82 15.03 17.65
C SER A 388 14.15 14.91 16.28
N LEU A 389 12.81 14.80 16.26
CA LEU A 389 12.00 14.78 15.04
C LEU A 389 12.20 16.03 14.17
N SER A 390 12.24 17.22 14.77
CA SER A 390 12.41 18.46 14.01
C SER A 390 13.80 18.55 13.37
N GLU A 391 14.83 18.03 14.05
CA GLU A 391 16.17 17.99 13.51
C GLU A 391 16.28 16.99 12.35
N SER A 392 15.65 15.81 12.45
CA SER A 392 15.67 14.83 11.36
C SER A 392 14.97 15.36 10.10
N VAL A 393 13.85 16.09 10.26
CA VAL A 393 13.18 16.77 9.15
C VAL A 393 14.09 17.84 8.54
N ARG A 394 14.68 18.72 9.37
CA ARG A 394 15.57 19.79 8.91
C ARG A 394 16.72 19.25 8.08
N MET A 395 17.36 18.19 8.54
CA MET A 395 18.49 17.56 7.85
C MET A 395 18.07 16.93 6.53
N SER A 396 16.93 16.24 6.50
CA SER A 396 16.41 15.60 5.29
C SER A 396 15.97 16.62 4.23
N LEU A 397 15.33 17.70 4.64
CA LEU A 397 14.99 18.81 3.74
C LEU A 397 16.23 19.57 3.27
N SER A 398 17.27 19.68 4.08
CA SER A 398 18.55 20.26 3.66
C SER A 398 19.23 19.41 2.58
N MET A 399 19.18 18.08 2.74
CA MET A 399 19.63 17.09 1.75
C MET A 399 18.85 17.22 0.43
N LEU A 400 17.51 17.35 0.50
CA LEU A 400 16.68 17.59 -0.69
C LEU A 400 17.00 18.94 -1.36
N ASN A 401 17.08 20.01 -0.57
CA ASN A 401 17.40 21.34 -1.08
C ASN A 401 18.76 21.36 -1.80
N SER A 402 19.72 20.57 -1.33
CA SER A 402 21.03 20.45 -1.97
C SER A 402 20.93 19.85 -3.37
N VAL A 403 20.08 18.84 -3.56
CA VAL A 403 19.79 18.25 -4.88
C VAL A 403 19.07 19.25 -5.78
N GLN A 404 18.03 19.93 -5.28
CA GLN A 404 17.26 20.89 -6.09
C GLN A 404 18.07 22.10 -6.54
N ARG A 405 19.05 22.52 -5.73
CA ARG A 405 19.92 23.66 -6.02
C ARG A 405 21.27 23.26 -6.63
N MET A 406 21.52 21.97 -6.80
CA MET A 406 22.82 21.43 -7.22
C MET A 406 23.98 21.99 -6.39
N SER A 407 23.80 22.04 -5.07
CA SER A 407 24.77 22.58 -4.12
C SER A 407 25.27 21.49 -3.17
N ALA A 408 26.53 21.58 -2.74
CA ALA A 408 27.08 20.62 -1.79
C ALA A 408 26.41 20.70 -0.41
N PHE A 409 26.14 19.56 0.20
CA PHE A 409 25.61 19.43 1.56
C PHE A 409 26.17 18.17 2.23
N THR A 410 27.20 18.32 3.06
CA THR A 410 27.94 17.15 3.53
C THR A 410 27.22 16.42 4.66
N LEU A 411 26.93 15.13 4.45
CA LEU A 411 26.38 14.22 5.46
C LEU A 411 27.45 13.57 6.37
N THR A 412 28.72 13.97 6.24
CA THR A 412 29.82 13.45 7.05
C THR A 412 29.58 13.68 8.53
N GLY A 413 29.83 12.64 9.33
CA GLY A 413 29.67 12.67 10.78
C GLY A 413 28.29 12.21 11.27
N PHE A 414 27.31 12.05 10.38
CA PHE A 414 26.05 11.40 10.72
C PHE A 414 26.16 9.88 10.58
N LYS A 415 25.52 9.16 11.51
CA LYS A 415 25.10 7.78 11.25
C LYS A 415 23.95 7.85 10.26
N LEU A 416 24.06 7.14 9.14
CA LEU A 416 23.04 7.11 8.09
C LEU A 416 22.32 5.76 8.12
N LEU A 417 21.00 5.79 7.92
CA LEU A 417 20.18 4.59 7.75
C LEU A 417 19.52 4.56 6.37
N SER A 418 19.24 3.35 5.90
CA SER A 418 18.32 3.09 4.80
C SER A 418 16.88 3.01 5.28
N VAL A 419 15.91 3.02 4.35
CA VAL A 419 14.50 2.82 4.70
C VAL A 419 14.30 1.42 5.30
N GLU A 420 14.95 0.41 4.73
CA GLU A 420 14.95 -0.96 5.27
C GLU A 420 15.40 -1.00 6.73
N GLU A 421 16.53 -0.38 7.06
CA GLU A 421 17.06 -0.32 8.42
C GLU A 421 16.16 0.50 9.35
N MET A 422 15.61 1.62 8.87
CA MET A 422 14.67 2.43 9.63
C MET A 422 13.44 1.61 10.06
N LEU A 423 12.93 0.73 9.19
CA LEU A 423 11.82 -0.16 9.51
C LEU A 423 12.20 -1.28 10.47
N ALA A 424 13.42 -1.82 10.36
CA ALA A 424 13.94 -2.84 11.28
C ALA A 424 14.16 -2.29 12.69
N TYR A 425 14.58 -1.03 12.81
CA TYR A 425 14.88 -0.38 14.09
C TYR A 425 13.72 0.46 14.65
N LYS A 426 12.56 0.50 13.98
CA LYS A 426 11.46 1.41 14.37
C LYS A 426 11.01 1.20 15.82
N ASP A 427 10.88 2.29 16.56
CA ASP A 427 10.32 2.31 17.91
C ASP A 427 8.84 2.70 17.84
N VAL A 428 7.98 1.69 17.74
CA VAL A 428 6.53 1.89 17.62
C VAL A 428 5.95 2.54 18.88
N GLU A 429 6.50 2.27 20.06
CA GLU A 429 6.00 2.86 21.31
C GLU A 429 6.24 4.37 21.34
N ASP A 430 7.44 4.82 20.97
CA ASP A 430 7.74 6.25 20.90
C ASP A 430 6.92 6.97 19.82
N MET A 431 6.75 6.34 18.65
CA MET A 431 5.86 6.87 17.60
C MET A 431 4.42 7.02 18.09
N LEU A 432 3.90 6.05 18.85
CA LEU A 432 2.56 6.13 19.45
C LEU A 432 2.48 7.21 20.53
N LYS A 433 3.54 7.40 21.35
CA LYS A 433 3.58 8.51 22.32
C LYS A 433 3.46 9.85 21.62
N PHE A 434 4.16 10.07 20.51
CA PHE A 434 4.04 11.30 19.72
C PHE A 434 2.62 11.49 19.16
N ARG A 435 2.01 10.43 18.61
CA ARG A 435 0.62 10.47 18.11
C ARG A 435 -0.41 10.76 19.22
N ASN A 436 -0.20 10.20 20.41
CA ASN A 436 -1.04 10.44 21.58
C ASN A 436 -0.91 11.88 22.10
N GLN A 437 0.31 12.45 22.09
CA GLN A 437 0.50 13.87 22.42
C GLN A 437 -0.30 14.78 21.50
N ILE A 438 -0.25 14.55 20.18
CA ILE A 438 -1.07 15.27 19.20
C ILE A 438 -2.55 15.09 19.53
N HIS A 439 -3.00 13.87 19.78
CA HIS A 439 -4.39 13.58 20.10
C HIS A 439 -4.88 14.33 21.34
N ASP A 440 -4.12 14.28 22.43
CA ASP A 440 -4.46 14.90 23.70
C ASP A 440 -4.54 16.43 23.59
N GLU A 441 -3.62 17.05 22.85
CA GLU A 441 -3.65 18.48 22.55
C GLU A 441 -4.90 18.88 21.75
N ILE A 442 -5.28 18.07 20.75
CA ILE A 442 -6.50 18.29 19.95
C ILE A 442 -7.76 18.18 20.83
N CYS A 443 -7.82 17.19 21.71
CA CYS A 443 -8.89 17.05 22.69
C CYS A 443 -8.98 18.26 23.62
N LEU A 444 -7.85 18.70 24.17
CA LEU A 444 -7.79 19.86 25.08
C LEU A 444 -8.24 21.15 24.39
N GLN A 445 -7.81 21.40 23.15
CA GLN A 445 -8.23 22.60 22.42
C GLN A 445 -9.73 22.58 22.10
N ARG A 446 -10.27 21.44 21.65
CA ARG A 446 -11.71 21.29 21.38
C ARG A 446 -12.56 21.47 22.62
N GLN A 447 -12.06 21.09 23.80
CA GLN A 447 -12.75 21.36 25.07
C GLN A 447 -12.77 22.86 25.40
N LYS A 448 -11.64 23.57 25.21
CA LYS A 448 -11.56 25.02 25.39
C LYS A 448 -12.55 25.75 24.49
N ASP A 449 -12.58 25.40 23.21
CA ASP A 449 -13.48 26.01 22.22
C ASP A 449 -14.97 25.79 22.58
N LYS A 450 -15.31 24.63 23.16
CA LYS A 450 -16.67 24.34 23.66
C LYS A 450 -17.02 25.07 24.95
N SER A 451 -16.05 25.36 25.81
CA SER A 451 -16.25 26.05 27.09
C SER A 451 -16.25 27.58 27.00
N GLY A 452 -15.74 28.12 25.88
CA GLY A 452 -15.74 29.55 25.57
C GLY A 452 -16.93 30.02 24.71
N LEU A 453 -17.81 29.09 24.32
CA LEU A 453 -19.16 29.31 23.81
C LEU A 453 -20.16 29.26 24.97
#